data_AF-A0A9Q2W6Y1-F1
#
_entry.id   AF-A0A9Q2W6Y1-F1
#
_cell.length_a   1.000
_cell.length_b   1.000
_cell.length_c   1.000
_cell.angle_alpha   90.00
_cell.angle_beta   90.00
_cell.angle_gamma   90.00
#
_symmetry.space_group_name_H-M   'P 1'
#
loop_
_entity.id
_entity.type
_entity.pdbx_description
1 polymer ?
#
loop_
_entity_poly.entity_id
_entity_poly.type
_entity_poly.pdbx_seq_one_letter_code
_entity_poly.pdbx_strand_id
1 'polypeptide(L)'
;MGRTRIVVAVVGVLVVALYAALLALNALVLDPLAAVPGASLAEIHAELSEQGFSVGADIATVVGIAVVGVLFAAGLSVLLLITRATAHVIAAVLLAVVVMGTPMSFVAAFALQMDVADAYGVGGGAHTIWSGVMYVTSLVALIGIPVVLVVGQAVHVRRAALRARAV
;
A
#
# COMPACT_ATOMS: atom_id res chain seq x y z
N MET A 1 -25.84 11.00 6.64
CA MET A 1 -24.98 9.79 6.78
C MET A 1 -24.18 9.46 5.51
N GLY A 2 -24.66 9.82 4.29
CA GLY A 2 -23.91 9.57 3.05
C GLY A 2 -22.57 10.30 2.94
N ARG A 3 -22.52 11.60 3.30
CA ARG A 3 -21.29 12.42 3.20
C ARG A 3 -20.10 11.81 3.95
N THR A 4 -20.31 11.31 5.18
CA THR A 4 -19.24 10.67 5.97
C THR A 4 -18.69 9.41 5.29
N ARG A 5 -19.54 8.59 4.68
CA ARG A 5 -19.11 7.36 3.98
C ARG A 5 -18.26 7.70 2.76
N ILE A 6 -18.69 8.70 1.98
CA ILE A 6 -17.95 9.18 0.81
C ILE A 6 -16.59 9.72 1.22
N VAL A 7 -16.53 10.57 2.26
CA VAL A 7 -15.26 11.11 2.75
C VAL A 7 -14.32 9.99 3.20
N VAL A 8 -14.80 9.01 3.98
CA VAL A 8 -13.97 7.87 4.42
C VAL A 8 -13.48 7.04 3.25
N ALA A 9 -14.34 6.77 2.25
CA ALA A 9 -13.95 6.03 1.05
C ALA A 9 -12.88 6.79 0.25
N VAL A 10 -13.09 8.08 -0.03
CA VAL A 10 -12.14 8.91 -0.80
C VAL A 10 -10.81 9.01 -0.06
N VAL A 11 -10.83 9.36 1.22
CA VAL A 11 -9.59 9.47 2.02
C VAL A 11 -8.87 8.14 2.10
N GLY A 12 -9.58 7.02 2.32
CA GLY A 12 -8.95 5.71 2.38
C GLY A 12 -8.32 5.28 1.05
N VAL A 13 -8.97 5.56 -0.09
CA VAL A 13 -8.37 5.31 -1.41
C VAL A 13 -7.15 6.20 -1.64
N LEU A 14 -7.19 7.47 -1.24
CA LEU A 14 -6.04 8.37 -1.34
C LEU A 14 -4.87 7.86 -0.50
N VAL A 15 -5.12 7.35 0.72
CA VAL A 15 -4.07 6.73 1.55
C VAL A 15 -3.46 5.51 0.86
N VAL A 16 -4.28 4.63 0.27
CA VAL A 16 -3.76 3.48 -0.50
C VAL A 16 -2.95 3.94 -1.71
N ALA A 17 -3.40 4.97 -2.43
CA ALA A 17 -2.68 5.52 -3.58
C ALA A 17 -1.32 6.10 -3.19
N LEU A 18 -1.24 6.84 -2.07
CA LEU A 18 0.02 7.34 -1.54
C LEU A 18 0.95 6.21 -1.09
N TYR A 19 0.41 5.18 -0.44
CA TYR A 19 1.17 3.99 -0.05
C TYR A 19 1.73 3.26 -1.29
N ALA A 20 0.93 3.08 -2.33
CA ALA A 20 1.35 2.44 -3.59
C ALA A 20 2.38 3.28 -4.35
N ALA A 21 2.25 4.61 -4.34
CA ALA A 21 3.25 5.50 -4.92
C ALA A 21 4.58 5.42 -4.16
N LEU A 22 4.55 5.37 -2.83
CA LEU A 22 5.74 5.17 -2.01
C LEU A 22 6.38 3.81 -2.26
N LEU A 23 5.57 2.75 -2.40
CA LEU A 23 6.03 1.41 -2.78
C LEU A 23 6.82 1.45 -4.09
N ALA A 24 6.23 2.02 -5.14
CA ALA A 24 6.86 2.08 -6.45
C ALA A 24 8.12 2.96 -6.44
N LEU A 25 8.07 4.12 -5.79
CA LEU A 25 9.22 5.01 -5.65
C LEU A 25 10.37 4.33 -4.88
N ASN A 26 10.04 3.62 -3.80
CA ASN A 26 11.04 2.94 -3.00
C ASN A 26 11.69 1.81 -3.80
N ALA A 27 10.89 0.93 -4.40
CA ALA A 27 11.37 -0.23 -5.15
C ALA A 27 12.16 0.16 -6.41
N LEU A 28 11.72 1.17 -7.16
CA LEU A 28 12.31 1.51 -8.47
C LEU A 28 13.42 2.54 -8.40
N VAL A 29 13.54 3.31 -7.31
CA VAL A 29 14.46 4.45 -7.26
C VAL A 29 15.26 4.46 -5.98
N LEU A 30 14.59 4.55 -4.82
CA LEU A 30 15.30 4.81 -3.57
C LEU A 30 16.15 3.62 -3.14
N ASP A 31 15.63 2.39 -3.30
CA ASP A 31 16.32 1.18 -2.90
C ASP A 31 17.49 0.83 -3.84
N PRO A 32 17.35 0.86 -5.18
CA PRO A 32 18.49 0.67 -6.09
C PRO A 32 19.62 1.69 -5.87
N LEU A 33 19.29 2.98 -5.69
CA LEU A 33 20.30 4.02 -5.43
C LEU A 33 20.98 3.86 -4.07
N ALA A 34 20.28 3.31 -3.07
CA ALA A 34 20.87 3.02 -1.76
C ALA A 34 21.70 1.72 -1.77
N ALA A 35 21.33 0.75 -2.60
CA ALA A 35 22.03 -0.52 -2.77
C ALA A 35 23.40 -0.32 -3.45
N VAL A 36 23.49 0.60 -4.42
CA VAL A 36 24.73 0.90 -5.16
C VAL A 36 25.13 2.37 -4.99
N PRO A 37 25.76 2.74 -3.86
CA PRO A 37 26.15 4.12 -3.61
C PRO A 37 27.14 4.63 -4.66
N GLY A 38 26.83 5.77 -5.27
CA GLY A 38 27.70 6.43 -6.25
C GLY A 38 27.35 6.14 -7.71
N ALA A 39 26.45 5.19 -7.98
CA ALA A 39 25.88 4.96 -9.31
C ALA A 39 24.58 5.76 -9.50
N SER A 40 24.33 6.17 -10.74
CA SER A 40 23.03 6.68 -11.18
C SER A 40 22.08 5.54 -11.54
N LEU A 41 20.77 5.80 -11.51
CA LEU A 41 19.77 4.79 -11.88
C LEU A 41 19.92 4.31 -13.33
N ALA A 42 20.39 5.19 -14.23
CA ALA A 42 20.66 4.83 -15.62
C ALA A 42 21.84 3.86 -15.77
N GLU A 43 22.91 4.07 -15.00
CA GLU A 43 24.06 3.16 -14.95
C GLU A 43 23.66 1.80 -14.38
N ILE A 44 22.85 1.78 -13.32
CA ILE A 44 22.32 0.54 -12.74
C ILE A 44 21.50 -0.23 -13.78
N HIS A 45 20.55 0.43 -14.46
CA HIS A 45 19.73 -0.23 -15.48
C HIS A 45 20.53 -0.68 -16.71
N ALA A 46 21.56 0.08 -17.11
CA ALA A 46 22.44 -0.28 -18.21
C ALA A 46 23.24 -1.54 -17.87
N GLU A 47 23.88 -1.57 -16.70
CA GLU A 47 24.64 -2.73 -16.21
C GLU A 47 23.75 -3.98 -16.11
N LEU A 48 22.55 -3.86 -15.53
CA LEU A 48 21.59 -4.96 -15.47
C LEU A 48 21.24 -5.48 -16.86
N SER A 49 21.03 -4.59 -17.82
CA SER A 49 20.73 -4.96 -19.21
C SER A 49 21.92 -5.61 -19.91
N GLU A 50 23.15 -5.16 -19.64
CA GLU A 50 24.39 -5.75 -20.17
C GLU A 50 24.62 -7.16 -19.62
N GLN A 51 24.24 -7.41 -18.37
CA GLN A 51 24.27 -8.74 -17.74
C GLN A 51 23.09 -9.64 -18.17
N GLY A 52 22.14 -9.13 -18.96
CA GLY A 52 21.03 -9.89 -19.52
C GLY A 52 19.76 -9.92 -18.66
N PHE A 53 19.68 -9.11 -17.61
CA PHE A 53 18.47 -8.98 -16.78
C PHE A 53 17.38 -8.15 -17.50
N SER A 54 16.12 -8.44 -17.18
CA SER A 54 14.97 -7.84 -17.86
C SER A 54 14.39 -6.67 -17.06
N VAL A 55 15.15 -5.58 -16.98
CA VAL A 55 14.78 -4.36 -16.22
C VAL A 55 13.36 -3.86 -16.54
N GLY A 56 12.97 -3.93 -17.82
CA GLY A 56 11.62 -3.52 -18.25
C GLY A 56 10.50 -4.39 -17.67
N ALA A 57 10.73 -5.69 -17.52
CA ALA A 57 9.75 -6.61 -16.92
C ALA A 57 9.61 -6.39 -15.41
N ASP A 58 10.71 -6.08 -14.72
CA ASP A 58 10.69 -5.80 -13.28
C ASP A 58 9.97 -4.48 -12.98
N ILE A 59 10.26 -3.44 -13.76
CA ILE A 59 9.54 -2.17 -13.69
C ILE A 59 8.04 -2.39 -13.93
N ALA A 60 7.68 -3.14 -14.97
CA ALA A 60 6.29 -3.45 -15.28
C ALA A 60 5.60 -4.21 -14.14
N THR A 61 6.30 -5.11 -13.47
CA THR A 61 5.78 -5.87 -12.32
C THR A 61 5.51 -4.97 -11.13
N VAL A 62 6.45 -4.11 -10.76
CA VAL A 62 6.28 -3.14 -9.65
C VAL A 62 5.10 -2.19 -9.93
N VAL A 63 5.08 -1.60 -11.12
CA VAL A 63 4.01 -0.68 -11.54
C VAL A 63 2.66 -1.41 -11.59
N GLY A 64 2.64 -2.63 -12.12
CA GLY A 64 1.45 -3.47 -12.20
C GLY A 64 0.85 -3.74 -10.82
N ILE A 65 1.68 -4.15 -9.84
CA ILE A 65 1.24 -4.38 -8.47
C ILE A 65 0.70 -3.10 -7.82
N ALA A 66 1.39 -1.97 -7.99
CA ALA A 66 0.95 -0.68 -7.46
C ALA A 66 -0.42 -0.26 -8.04
N VAL A 67 -0.58 -0.34 -9.36
CA VAL A 67 -1.83 0.01 -10.05
C VAL A 67 -2.97 -0.91 -9.63
N VAL A 68 -2.74 -2.23 -9.61
CA VAL A 68 -3.74 -3.21 -9.17
C VAL A 68 -4.19 -2.95 -7.74
N GLY A 69 -3.25 -2.64 -6.83
CA GLY A 69 -3.59 -2.29 -5.44
C GLY A 69 -4.52 -1.09 -5.32
N VAL A 70 -4.26 -0.02 -6.08
CA VAL A 70 -5.10 1.18 -6.09
C VAL A 70 -6.47 0.90 -6.69
N LEU A 71 -6.53 0.21 -7.83
CA LEU A 71 -7.79 -0.17 -8.48
C LEU A 71 -8.62 -1.09 -7.58
N PHE A 72 -7.98 -2.01 -6.87
CA PHE A 72 -8.64 -2.90 -5.91
C PHE A 72 -9.26 -2.10 -4.75
N ALA A 73 -8.53 -1.15 -4.16
CA ALA A 73 -9.07 -0.27 -3.12
C ALA A 73 -10.23 0.61 -3.61
N ALA A 74 -10.13 1.15 -4.84
CA ALA A 74 -11.19 1.92 -5.46
C ALA A 74 -12.43 1.06 -5.72
N GLY A 75 -12.25 -0.14 -6.27
CA GLY A 75 -13.32 -1.11 -6.51
C GLY A 75 -14.05 -1.52 -5.24
N LEU A 76 -13.30 -1.86 -4.18
CA LEU A 76 -13.88 -2.17 -2.86
C LEU A 76 -14.64 -0.98 -2.29
N SER A 77 -14.10 0.24 -2.42
CA SER A 77 -14.78 1.46 -1.97
C SER A 77 -16.11 1.67 -2.67
N VAL A 78 -16.14 1.54 -4.00
CA VAL A 78 -17.36 1.66 -4.80
C VAL A 78 -18.38 0.59 -4.39
N LEU A 79 -17.94 -0.66 -4.28
CA LEU A 79 -18.79 -1.78 -3.85
C LEU A 79 -19.42 -1.52 -2.47
N LEU A 80 -18.63 -1.05 -1.50
CA LEU A 80 -19.10 -0.78 -0.14
C LEU A 80 -20.04 0.44 -0.06
N LEU A 81 -19.85 1.43 -0.94
CA LEU A 81 -20.77 2.56 -1.07
C LEU A 81 -22.12 2.12 -1.65
N ILE A 82 -22.10 1.28 -2.70
CA ILE A 82 -23.30 0.74 -3.35
C ILE A 82 -24.09 -0.14 -2.39
N THR A 83 -23.41 -1.03 -1.66
CA THR A 83 -24.03 -1.92 -0.65
C THR A 83 -24.42 -1.18 0.64
N ARG A 84 -24.20 0.13 0.70
CA ARG A 84 -24.54 0.99 1.83
C ARG A 84 -23.90 0.54 3.15
N ALA A 85 -22.68 0.02 3.09
CA ALA A 85 -21.89 -0.31 4.27
C ALA A 85 -21.73 0.89 5.22
N THR A 86 -21.58 0.62 6.50
CA THR A 86 -21.31 1.65 7.51
C THR A 86 -19.89 2.22 7.33
N ALA A 87 -19.68 3.47 7.71
CA ALA A 87 -18.39 4.15 7.47
C ALA A 87 -17.21 3.44 8.15
N HIS A 88 -17.41 2.84 9.32
CA HIS A 88 -16.36 2.09 10.02
C HIS A 88 -16.01 0.77 9.34
N VAL A 89 -16.95 0.13 8.64
CA VAL A 89 -16.67 -1.06 7.81
C VAL A 89 -15.84 -0.67 6.58
N ILE A 90 -16.19 0.45 5.93
CA ILE A 90 -15.40 0.99 4.80
C ILE A 90 -13.96 1.25 5.24
N ALA A 91 -13.78 1.95 6.38
CA ALA A 91 -12.46 2.22 6.92
C ALA A 91 -11.68 0.93 7.24
N ALA A 92 -12.31 -0.05 7.89
CA ALA A 92 -11.65 -1.31 8.23
C ALA A 92 -11.18 -2.09 6.99
N VAL A 93 -12.00 -2.12 5.92
CA VAL A 93 -11.62 -2.79 4.67
C VAL A 93 -10.44 -2.08 3.99
N LEU A 94 -10.45 -0.74 3.93
CA LEU A 94 -9.34 0.01 3.33
C LEU A 94 -8.05 -0.07 4.15
N LEU A 95 -8.16 -0.14 5.49
CA LEU A 95 -7.01 -0.46 6.35
C LEU A 95 -6.46 -1.86 6.06
N ALA A 96 -7.32 -2.86 5.83
CA ALA A 96 -6.88 -4.19 5.45
C ALA A 96 -6.12 -4.21 4.11
N VAL A 97 -6.50 -3.35 3.15
CA VAL A 97 -5.71 -3.17 1.92
C VAL A 97 -4.32 -2.62 2.22
N VAL A 98 -4.20 -1.64 3.13
CA VAL A 98 -2.90 -1.10 3.58
C VAL A 98 -2.06 -2.17 4.29
N VAL A 99 -2.68 -3.05 5.09
CA VAL A 99 -1.98 -4.20 5.70
C VAL A 99 -1.37 -5.11 4.62
N MET A 100 -2.15 -5.44 3.60
CA MET A 100 -1.69 -6.24 2.46
C MET A 100 -0.63 -5.52 1.61
N GLY A 101 -0.48 -4.21 1.75
CA GLY A 101 0.56 -3.44 1.08
C GLY A 101 1.98 -3.89 1.41
N THR A 102 2.25 -4.36 2.63
CA THR A 102 3.58 -4.85 3.04
C THR A 102 4.01 -6.12 2.30
N PRO A 103 3.26 -7.24 2.33
CA PRO A 103 3.65 -8.43 1.57
C PRO A 103 3.70 -8.15 0.06
N MET A 104 2.80 -7.31 -0.46
CA MET A 104 2.84 -6.92 -1.87
C MET A 104 4.05 -6.05 -2.22
N SER A 105 4.54 -5.20 -1.30
CA SER A 105 5.78 -4.45 -1.52
C SER A 105 7.01 -5.35 -1.58
N PHE A 106 7.03 -6.41 -0.77
CA PHE A 106 8.10 -7.41 -0.83
C PHE A 106 8.08 -8.12 -2.19
N VAL A 107 6.92 -8.66 -2.59
CA VAL A 107 6.76 -9.34 -3.89
C VAL A 107 7.13 -8.42 -5.06
N ALA A 108 6.72 -7.15 -5.01
CA ALA A 108 7.01 -6.19 -6.07
C ALA A 108 8.52 -5.90 -6.19
N ALA A 109 9.20 -5.66 -5.08
CA ALA A 109 10.61 -5.28 -5.08
C ALA A 109 11.56 -6.46 -5.30
N PHE A 110 11.10 -7.69 -5.05
CA PHE A 110 11.95 -8.88 -4.97
C PHE A 110 12.78 -9.14 -6.23
N ALA A 111 12.16 -9.10 -7.42
CA ALA A 111 12.85 -9.38 -8.68
C ALA A 111 13.98 -8.37 -8.94
N LEU A 112 13.65 -7.07 -8.93
CA LEU A 112 14.64 -6.02 -9.17
C LEU A 112 15.73 -6.00 -8.08
N GLN A 113 15.39 -6.25 -6.81
CA GLN A 113 16.37 -6.29 -5.73
C GLN A 113 17.34 -7.47 -5.87
N MET A 114 16.86 -8.65 -6.29
CA MET A 114 17.71 -9.79 -6.57
C MET A 114 18.65 -9.53 -7.74
N ASP A 115 18.13 -8.98 -8.83
CA ASP A 115 18.94 -8.70 -10.02
C ASP A 115 20.05 -7.68 -9.68
N VAL A 116 19.74 -6.64 -8.89
CA VAL A 116 20.75 -5.70 -8.37
C VAL A 116 21.75 -6.38 -7.43
N ALA A 117 21.27 -7.27 -6.54
CA ALA A 117 22.12 -8.01 -5.62
C ALA A 117 23.11 -8.91 -6.35
N ASP A 118 22.65 -9.64 -7.36
CA ASP A 118 23.47 -10.55 -8.16
C ASP A 118 24.45 -9.77 -9.05
N ALA A 119 24.02 -8.66 -9.64
CA ALA A 119 24.85 -7.85 -10.53
C ALA A 119 26.00 -7.10 -9.82
N TYR A 120 25.74 -6.61 -8.60
CA TYR A 120 26.69 -5.78 -7.84
C TYR A 120 27.31 -6.49 -6.64
N GLY A 121 26.91 -7.73 -6.35
CA GLY A 121 27.36 -8.49 -5.19
C GLY A 121 26.92 -7.87 -3.85
N VAL A 122 25.80 -7.14 -3.85
CA VAL A 122 25.24 -6.47 -2.67
C VAL A 122 24.19 -7.37 -2.01
N GLY A 123 23.81 -7.09 -0.76
CA GLY A 123 22.80 -7.88 -0.08
C GLY A 123 21.41 -7.64 -0.68
N GLY A 124 20.61 -8.67 -0.95
CA GLY A 124 19.23 -8.52 -1.47
C GLY A 124 18.19 -8.00 -0.46
N GLY A 125 18.63 -7.31 0.60
CA GLY A 125 17.77 -6.77 1.65
C GLY A 125 17.24 -5.37 1.31
N ALA A 126 16.42 -4.81 2.19
CA ALA A 126 16.03 -3.41 2.09
C ALA A 126 17.21 -2.50 2.49
N HIS A 127 17.56 -1.55 1.62
CA HIS A 127 18.65 -0.60 1.82
C HIS A 127 18.16 0.76 2.32
N THR A 128 16.84 0.97 2.39
CA THR A 128 16.23 2.25 2.79
C THR A 128 15.39 2.14 4.06
N ILE A 129 15.26 3.28 4.76
CA ILE A 129 14.34 3.44 5.88
C ILE A 129 12.86 3.36 5.46
N TRP A 130 12.55 3.60 4.19
CA TRP A 130 11.17 3.67 3.69
C TRP A 130 10.47 2.33 3.71
N SER A 131 11.20 1.23 3.54
CA SER A 131 10.69 -0.12 3.79
C SER A 131 10.19 -0.24 5.23
N GLY A 132 10.94 0.29 6.21
CA GLY A 132 10.53 0.36 7.61
C GLY A 132 9.27 1.23 7.83
N VAL A 133 9.19 2.39 7.17
CA VAL A 133 8.00 3.27 7.23
C VAL A 133 6.75 2.54 6.72
N MET A 134 6.88 1.79 5.63
CA MET A 134 5.78 0.99 5.07
C MET A 134 5.34 -0.11 6.03
N TYR A 135 6.28 -0.85 6.61
CA TYR A 135 5.99 -1.91 7.58
C TYR A 135 5.29 -1.38 8.83
N VAL A 136 5.78 -0.27 9.38
CA VAL A 136 5.15 0.39 10.53
C VAL A 136 3.75 0.89 10.16
N THR A 137 3.57 1.44 8.96
CA THR A 137 2.25 1.89 8.48
C THR A 137 1.26 0.74 8.37
N SER A 138 1.67 -0.40 7.81
CA SER A 138 0.83 -1.61 7.75
C SER A 138 0.55 -2.17 9.14
N LEU A 139 1.51 -2.13 10.07
CA LEU A 139 1.29 -2.55 11.47
C LEU A 139 0.28 -1.65 12.18
N VAL A 140 0.41 -0.33 12.02
CA VAL A 140 -0.56 0.65 12.56
C VAL A 140 -1.94 0.42 11.95
N ALA A 141 -2.02 0.13 10.64
CA ALA A 141 -3.29 -0.21 9.99
C ALA A 141 -3.90 -1.49 10.55
N LEU A 142 -3.09 -2.52 10.79
CA LEU A 142 -3.50 -3.79 11.38
C LEU A 142 -4.11 -3.60 12.77
N ILE A 143 -3.47 -2.78 13.61
CA ILE A 143 -3.98 -2.41 14.94
C ILE A 143 -5.23 -1.51 14.82
N GLY A 144 -5.28 -0.64 13.81
CA GLY A 144 -6.39 0.25 13.55
C GLY A 144 -7.70 -0.47 13.22
N ILE A 145 -7.65 -1.64 12.57
CA ILE A 145 -8.84 -2.43 12.20
C ILE A 145 -9.72 -2.75 13.42
N PRO A 146 -9.25 -3.45 14.48
CA PRO A 146 -10.09 -3.75 15.63
C PRO A 146 -10.55 -2.49 16.36
N VAL A 147 -9.71 -1.46 16.45
CA VAL A 147 -10.07 -0.18 17.08
C VAL A 147 -11.25 0.48 16.36
N VAL A 148 -11.16 0.63 15.04
CA VAL A 148 -12.21 1.26 14.22
C VAL A 148 -13.49 0.44 14.24
N LEU A 149 -13.40 -0.90 14.21
CA LEU A 149 -14.58 -1.76 14.30
C LEU A 149 -15.26 -1.64 15.66
N VAL A 150 -14.53 -1.75 16.78
CA VAL A 150 -15.11 -1.70 18.13
C VAL A 150 -15.71 -0.31 18.42
N VAL A 151 -14.93 0.76 18.19
CA VAL A 151 -15.40 2.13 18.44
C VAL A 151 -16.53 2.50 17.49
N GLY A 152 -16.40 2.14 16.21
CA GLY A 152 -17.42 2.41 15.19
C GLY A 152 -18.75 1.74 15.50
N GLN A 153 -18.73 0.47 15.91
CA GLN A 153 -19.93 -0.26 16.33
C GLN A 153 -20.55 0.33 17.59
N ALA A 154 -19.76 0.63 18.62
CA ALA A 154 -20.26 1.23 19.85
C ALA A 154 -20.96 2.58 19.60
N VAL A 155 -20.37 3.44 18.75
CA VAL A 155 -20.97 4.72 18.35
C VAL A 155 -22.23 4.50 17.52
N HIS A 156 -22.24 3.52 16.62
CA HIS A 156 -23.40 3.20 15.80
C HIS A 156 -24.60 2.76 16.65
N VAL A 157 -24.38 1.82 17.58
CA VAL A 157 -25.41 1.32 18.52
C VAL A 157 -25.94 2.45 19.40
N ARG A 158 -25.07 3.28 19.99
CA ARG A 158 -25.49 4.43 20.81
C ARG A 158 -26.38 5.39 20.04
N ARG A 159 -26.03 5.70 18.79
CA ARG A 159 -26.85 6.59 17.93
C ARG A 159 -28.20 5.97 17.56
N ALA A 160 -28.26 4.66 17.36
CA ALA A 160 -29.52 3.95 17.10
C ALA A 160 -30.43 3.99 18.35
N ALA A 161 -29.88 3.72 19.54
CA ALA A 161 -30.62 3.74 20.79
C ALA A 161 -31.19 5.14 21.13
N LEU A 162 -30.43 6.21 20.92
CA LEU A 162 -30.91 7.57 21.12
C LEU A 162 -32.06 7.95 20.18
N ARG A 163 -32.05 7.44 18.94
CA ARG A 163 -33.14 7.67 17.99
C ARG A 163 -34.41 6.92 18.37
N ALA A 164 -34.29 5.69 18.85
CA ALA A 164 -35.43 4.89 19.29
C ALA A 164 -36.13 5.48 20.53
N ARG A 165 -35.41 6.23 21.37
CA ARG A 165 -36.00 6.94 22.54
C ARG A 165 -36.65 8.28 22.21
N ALA A 166 -36.43 8.80 21.01
CA ALA A 166 -36.96 10.09 20.57
C ALA A 166 -38.24 9.96 19.73
N VAL A 167 -38.70 8.72 19.50
CA VAL A 167 -39.95 8.35 18.82
C VAL A 167 -40.91 7.83 19.89
#